data_AF-A0A4R6SN53-F1
#
_entry.id   AF-A0A4R6SN53-F1
#
_cell.length_a   1.000
_cell.length_b   1.000
_cell.length_c   1.000
_cell.angle_alpha   90.00
_cell.angle_beta   90.00
_cell.angle_gamma   90.00
#
_symmetry.space_group_name_H-M   'P 1'
#
loop_
_entity.id
_entity.type
_entity.pdbx_description
1 polymer ?
#
loop_
_entity_poly.entity_id
_entity_poly.type
_entity_poly.pdbx_seq_one_letter_code
_entity_poly.pdbx_strand_id
1 'polypeptide(L)' 'MGVLWPLEPATAAKHRLYRRYLNAWWPIMLQQSGSRQGWDRVTYVDAFAGPGRYEGGEEGSPVFVLNLLLQMLRGTA' A
#
# COMPACT_ATOMS: atom_id res chain seq x y z
N MET A 1 -4.13 25.03 12.77
CA MET A 1 -3.94 24.46 11.41
C MET A 1 -4.05 22.94 11.53
N GLY A 2 -5.05 22.34 10.88
CA GLY A 2 -5.18 20.87 10.86
C GLY A 2 -4.18 20.28 9.86
N VAL A 3 -3.54 19.17 10.23
CA VAL A 3 -2.58 18.45 9.35
C VAL A 3 -3.30 17.61 8.30
N LEU A 4 -4.61 17.37 8.47
CA LEU A 4 -5.43 16.55 7.57
C LEU A 4 -5.89 17.36 6.35
N TRP A 5 -6.05 16.68 5.22
CA TRP A 5 -6.50 17.23 3.94
C TRP A 5 -7.84 16.62 3.55
N PRO A 6 -8.67 17.31 2.74
CA PRO A 6 -9.80 16.68 2.08
C PRO A 6 -9.34 15.62 1.07
N LEU A 7 -10.08 14.53 0.94
CA LEU A 7 -9.75 13.48 -0.02
C LEU A 7 -10.28 13.85 -1.41
N GLU A 8 -9.39 14.33 -2.27
CA GLU A 8 -9.73 14.65 -3.65
C GLU A 8 -10.16 13.41 -4.45
N PRO A 9 -11.16 13.52 -5.36
CA PRO A 9 -11.64 12.40 -6.17
C PRO A 9 -10.53 11.68 -6.98
N ALA A 10 -9.57 12.45 -7.50
CA ALA A 10 -8.42 11.91 -8.23
C ALA A 10 -7.50 11.09 -7.31
N THR A 11 -7.27 11.56 -6.09
CA THR A 11 -6.49 10.84 -5.07
C THR A 11 -7.20 9.57 -4.64
N ALA A 12 -8.52 9.61 -4.45
CA ALA A 12 -9.32 8.42 -4.17
C ALA A 12 -9.24 7.39 -5.31
N ALA A 13 -9.27 7.82 -6.58
CA ALA A 13 -9.07 6.94 -7.73
C ALA A 13 -7.67 6.30 -7.74
N LYS A 14 -6.63 7.09 -7.46
CA LYS A 14 -5.25 6.61 -7.29
C LYS A 14 -5.15 5.56 -6.18
N HIS A 15 -5.78 5.78 -5.03
CA HIS A 15 -5.80 4.81 -3.93
C HIS A 15 -6.46 3.49 -4.35
N ARG A 16 -7.59 3.53 -5.07
CA ARG A 16 -8.23 2.30 -5.58
C ARG A 16 -7.30 1.52 -6.52
N LEU A 17 -6.57 2.23 -7.39
CA LEU A 17 -5.57 1.60 -8.27
C LEU A 17 -4.44 0.96 -7.47
N TYR A 18 -3.88 1.66 -6.47
CA TYR A 18 -2.81 1.13 -5.63
C TYR A 18 -3.23 -0.14 -4.89
N ARG A 19 -4.42 -0.17 -4.30
CA ARG A 19 -4.94 -1.36 -3.62
C ARG A 19 -5.03 -2.56 -4.55
N ARG A 20 -5.54 -2.37 -5.78
CA ARG A 20 -5.63 -3.44 -6.79
C ARG A 20 -4.26 -3.92 -7.26
N TYR A 21 -3.38 -2.98 -7.58
CA TYR A 21 -2.03 -3.28 -8.05
C TYR A 21 -1.27 -4.06 -6.98
N LEU A 22 -1.20 -3.54 -5.76
CA LEU A 22 -0.38 -4.15 -4.73
C LEU A 22 -0.95 -5.50 -4.26
N ASN A 23 -2.28 -5.68 -4.20
CA ASN A 23 -2.87 -7.00 -3.93
C ASN A 23 -2.44 -8.08 -4.93
N ALA A 24 -2.24 -7.73 -6.20
CA ALA A 24 -1.77 -8.66 -7.22
C ALA A 24 -0.24 -8.85 -7.17
N TRP A 25 0.50 -7.78 -6.93
CA TRP A 25 1.95 -7.75 -7.10
C TRP A 25 2.74 -8.11 -5.84
N TRP A 26 2.24 -7.85 -4.62
CA TRP A 26 2.93 -8.29 -3.41
C TRP A 26 3.17 -9.81 -3.38
N PRO A 27 2.18 -10.68 -3.67
CA PRO A 27 2.41 -12.13 -3.68
C PRO A 27 3.46 -12.56 -4.71
N ILE A 28 3.63 -11.80 -5.80
CA ILE A 28 4.61 -12.08 -6.86
C ILE A 28 6.00 -11.62 -6.42
N MET A 29 6.12 -10.42 -5.88
CA MET A 29 7.41 -9.83 -5.48
C MET A 29 7.96 -10.46 -4.20
N LEU A 30 7.10 -10.91 -3.29
CA LEU A 30 7.45 -11.43 -1.97
C LEU A 30 7.45 -12.97 -1.90
N GLN A 31 7.50 -13.66 -3.05
CA GLN A 31 7.72 -15.11 -3.07
C GLN A 31 9.04 -15.45 -2.36
N GLN A 32 9.07 -16.58 -1.65
CA GLN A 32 10.23 -16.98 -0.85
C GLN A 32 11.52 -17.01 -1.68
N SER A 33 12.59 -16.44 -1.11
CA SER A 33 13.95 -16.56 -1.64
C SER A 33 14.31 -18.05 -1.73
N GLY A 34 14.47 -18.55 -2.95
CA GLY A 34 14.58 -19.98 -3.27
C GLY A 34 13.90 -20.37 -4.59
N SER A 35 12.88 -19.61 -5.02
CA SER A 35 12.43 -19.67 -6.41
C SER A 35 13.43 -18.92 -7.30
N ARG A 36 13.67 -19.38 -8.53
CA ARG A 36 14.57 -18.72 -9.50
C ARG A 36 14.15 -17.28 -9.85
N GLN A 37 13.02 -16.79 -9.33
CA GLN A 37 12.35 -15.54 -9.68
C GLN A 37 12.07 -14.64 -8.45
N GLY A 38 12.44 -15.08 -7.24
CA GLY A 38 12.21 -14.32 -6.01
C GLY A 38 13.22 -13.18 -5.81
N TRP A 39 12.81 -12.16 -5.04
CA TRP A 39 13.67 -11.05 -4.66
C TRP A 39 14.12 -11.22 -3.20
N ASP A 40 15.42 -11.07 -2.92
CA ASP A 40 15.94 -11.16 -1.53
C ASP A 40 15.48 -9.99 -0.66
N ARG A 41 15.13 -8.87 -1.28
CA ARG A 41 14.57 -7.69 -0.63
C ARG A 41 13.67 -6.93 -1.60
N VAL A 42 12.52 -6.47 -1.09
CA VAL A 42 11.61 -5.58 -1.81
C VAL A 42 11.45 -4.30 -1.00
N THR A 43 11.62 -3.15 -1.67
CA THR A 43 11.47 -1.82 -1.07
C THR A 43 10.23 -1.14 -1.64
N TYR A 44 9.34 -0.67 -0.77
CA TYR A 44 8.23 0.19 -1.15
C TYR A 44 8.57 1.66 -0.85
N VAL A 45 8.30 2.55 -1.80
CA VAL A 45 8.53 4.00 -1.66
C VAL A 45 7.24 4.74 -2.02
N ASP A 46 6.77 5.59 -1.10
CA ASP A 46 5.61 6.47 -1.32
C ASP A 46 6.05 7.93 -1.37
N ALA A 47 6.34 8.42 -2.57
CA ALA A 47 6.83 9.78 -2.78
C ALA A 47 5.78 10.88 -2.51
N PHE A 48 4.49 10.51 -2.42
CA PHE A 48 3.38 11.44 -2.23
C PHE A 48 2.38 10.89 -1.20
N ALA A 49 2.90 10.51 -0.04
CA ALA A 49 2.17 9.86 1.04
C ALA A 49 1.07 10.73 1.69
N GLY A 50 1.23 12.05 1.62
CA GLY A 50 0.31 13.00 2.24
C GLY A 50 0.20 12.81 3.77
N PRO A 51 -0.95 13.12 4.37
CA PRO A 51 -1.12 13.16 5.83
C PRO A 51 -1.32 11.79 6.49
N GLY A 52 -1.35 10.69 5.72
CA GLY A 52 -1.64 9.33 6.22
C GLY A 52 -3.12 9.07 6.57
N ARG A 53 -3.90 10.10 6.88
CA ARG A 53 -5.37 10.05 7.03
C ARG A 53 -5.99 11.36 6.50
N TYR A 54 -7.19 11.26 5.92
CA TYR A 54 -7.94 12.41 5.41
C TYR A 54 -9.00 12.89 6.43
N GLU A 55 -9.57 14.07 6.17
CA GLU A 55 -10.58 14.68 7.06
C GLU A 55 -11.80 13.79 7.32
N GLY A 56 -12.25 13.02 6.32
CA GLY A 56 -13.36 12.07 6.46
C GLY A 56 -12.99 10.77 7.19
N GLY A 57 -11.75 10.65 7.66
CA GLY A 57 -11.23 9.48 8.35
C GLY A 57 -10.67 8.41 7.42
N GLU A 58 -10.68 8.61 6.10
CA GLU A 58 -10.14 7.66 5.12
C GLU A 58 -8.63 7.49 5.30
N GLU A 59 -8.15 6.25 5.10
CA GLU A 59 -6.71 5.97 5.12
C GLU A 59 -6.00 6.53 3.88
N GLY A 60 -4.83 7.13 4.08
CA GLY A 60 -3.88 7.44 3.03
C GLY A 60 -2.98 6.27 2.66
N SER A 61 -2.27 6.42 1.53
CA SER A 61 -1.38 5.40 0.97
C SER A 61 -0.36 4.81 1.94
N PRO A 62 0.38 5.56 2.78
CA PRO A 62 1.35 4.93 3.67
C PRO A 62 0.69 3.96 4.67
N VAL A 63 -0.53 4.25 5.11
CA VAL A 63 -1.25 3.44 6.10
C VAL A 63 -1.85 2.20 5.45
N PHE A 64 -2.65 2.39 4.39
CA PHE A 64 -3.34 1.24 3.81
C PHE A 64 -2.41 0.27 3.10
N VAL A 65 -1.30 0.76 2.53
CA VAL A 65 -0.30 -0.09 1.87
C VAL A 65 0.34 -1.03 2.89
N LEU A 66 0.75 -0.50 4.04
CA LEU A 66 1.30 -1.32 5.12
C LEU A 66 0.27 -2.32 5.64
N ASN A 67 -0.99 -1.89 5.84
CA ASN A 67 -2.06 -2.76 6.30
C ASN A 67 -2.29 -3.93 5.34
N LEU A 68 -2.35 -3.69 4.03
CA LEU A 68 -2.51 -4.75 3.04
C LEU A 68 -1.33 -5.72 3.03
N LEU A 69 -0.08 -5.21 3.12
CA LEU A 69 1.10 -6.06 3.23
C LEU A 69 1.04 -6.96 4.47
N LEU A 70 0.74 -6.39 5.65
CA LEU A 70 0.63 -7.14 6.90
C LEU A 70 -0.50 -8.18 6.85
N GLN A 71 -1.64 -7.84 6.23
CA GLN A 71 -2.74 -8.79 6.04
C GLN A 71 -2.33 -9.94 5.13
N MET A 72 -1.67 -9.66 4.01
CA MET A 72 -1.18 -10.70 3.11
C MET A 72 -0.22 -11.65 3.81
N LEU A 73 0.78 -11.11 4.53
CA LEU A 73 1.77 -11.92 5.26
C LEU A 73 1.15 -12.78 6.36
N ARG A 74 0.04 -12.34 6.95
CA ARG A 74 -0.72 -13.11 7.96
C ARG A 74 -1.61 -14.18 7.33
N GLY A 75 -2.08 -13.99 6.10
CA GLY A 75 -2.94 -14.92 5.38
C GLY A 75 -2.20 -16.04 4.63
N THR A 76 -0.86 -15.97 4.53
CA THR A 76 0.01 -16.98 3.91
C THR A 76 0.58 -18.00 4.91
N ALA A 77 -0.07 -18.20 6.07
CA ALA A 77 0.27 -19.23 7.05
C ALA A 77 -0.64 -20.46 6.91
#